data_AF-Q0UES8-F1
#
_entry.id   AF-Q0UES8-F1
#
_cell.length_a   1.000
_cell.length_b   1.000
_cell.length_c   1.000
_cell.angle_alpha   90.00
_cell.angle_beta   90.00
_cell.angle_gamma   90.00
#
_symmetry.space_group_name_H-M   'P 1'
#
loop_
_entity.id
_entity.type
_entity.pdbx_description
1 polymer ?
#
loop_
_entity_poly.entity_id
_entity_poly.type
_entity_poly.pdbx_seq_one_letter_code
_entity_poly.pdbx_strand_id
1 'polypeptide(L)'
;MKSTFFAATALAALASAAPTKRATGPSDGDILNYALTLEHLENTFYREALAKYTAADFQAAGFDEAAYNRIKTISSDEAQHVSFLTGALKAAGVTPTAECKYNFGYTDVKSFLATSSILEGVGVSAYLGAAADIASKTYLTAAGSILTVEARHSAYVRDTIGQSPFPSPFDNPLSYNEVYTLAAQFITECPSTNPPLPVKAFPVLTASSTDSPVKTGSTVTLATKGYKIEGGKVYAAFITVTGPVFADATPADGGYTVVVPKGISGQSYVVLTSCNTAATDDTIVAGPAVVEVEA
;
A
#
# COMPACT_ATOMS: atom_id res chain seq x y z
N MET A 1 17.16 31.87 22.51
CA MET A 1 17.62 31.84 21.10
C MET A 1 16.48 31.32 20.25
N LYS A 2 15.88 32.17 19.40
CA LYS A 2 14.85 31.74 18.44
C LYS A 2 15.59 31.13 17.25
N SER A 3 15.61 29.81 17.14
CA SER A 3 16.16 29.13 15.98
C SER A 3 15.17 29.23 14.83
N THR A 4 15.42 30.16 13.91
CA THR A 4 14.74 30.24 12.63
C THR A 4 15.29 29.10 11.76
N PHE A 5 14.53 28.01 11.60
CA PHE A 5 14.86 26.98 10.60
C PHE A 5 14.57 27.55 9.21
N PHE A 6 15.62 27.88 8.47
CA PHE A 6 15.53 28.01 7.02
C PHE A 6 15.42 26.59 6.45
N ALA A 7 14.20 26.16 6.13
CA ALA A 7 14.00 25.02 5.25
C ALA A 7 14.44 25.45 3.84
N ALA A 8 15.70 25.16 3.50
CA ALA A 8 16.17 25.28 2.13
C ALA A 8 15.44 24.21 1.30
N THR A 9 14.39 24.62 0.60
CA THR A 9 13.69 23.81 -0.40
C THR A 9 14.66 23.47 -1.52
N ALA A 10 15.27 22.28 -1.43
CA ALA A 10 15.99 21.67 -2.54
C ALA A 10 14.99 21.16 -3.61
N LEU A 11 14.07 22.01 -4.08
CA LEU A 11 13.07 21.67 -5.09
C LEU A 11 13.55 21.89 -6.53
N ALA A 12 14.75 22.43 -6.75
CA ALA A 12 15.11 23.03 -8.04
C ALA A 12 15.88 22.12 -9.02
N ALA A 13 16.21 20.86 -8.69
CA ALA A 13 17.13 20.07 -9.52
C ALA A 13 16.51 18.91 -10.32
N LEU A 14 15.22 18.57 -10.13
CA LEU A 14 14.57 17.47 -10.87
C LEU A 14 13.75 17.96 -12.08
N ALA A 15 13.65 19.29 -12.28
CA ALA A 15 12.75 19.95 -13.23
C ALA A 15 13.20 19.88 -14.72
N SER A 16 13.97 18.88 -15.13
CA SER A 16 14.43 18.77 -16.54
C SER A 16 14.35 17.36 -17.14
N ALA A 17 13.72 16.41 -16.47
CA ALA A 17 13.42 15.12 -17.07
C ALA A 17 12.03 15.16 -17.72
N ALA A 18 11.97 15.15 -19.06
CA ALA A 18 10.70 14.96 -19.76
C ALA A 18 10.17 13.54 -19.49
N PRO A 19 8.84 13.35 -19.31
CA PRO A 19 8.27 12.03 -19.10
C PRO A 19 8.58 11.15 -20.32
N THR A 20 9.26 10.02 -20.09
CA THR A 20 9.60 9.09 -21.17
C THR A 20 8.48 8.07 -21.30
N LYS A 21 7.85 8.01 -22.47
CA LYS A 21 6.85 6.97 -22.78
C LYS A 21 7.57 5.69 -23.20
N ARG A 22 7.29 4.56 -22.53
CA ARG A 22 7.72 3.24 -23.01
C ARG A 22 6.90 2.81 -24.22
N ALA A 23 7.49 1.99 -25.09
CA ALA A 23 6.77 1.40 -26.23
C ALA A 23 5.55 0.57 -25.79
N THR A 24 5.60 0.03 -24.57
CA THR A 24 4.55 -0.71 -23.87
C THR A 24 4.54 -0.30 -22.40
N GLY A 25 3.37 0.00 -21.82
CA GLY A 25 3.22 0.35 -20.40
C GLY A 25 2.96 1.84 -20.10
N PRO A 26 2.78 2.20 -18.82
CA PRO A 26 2.51 3.57 -18.39
C PRO A 26 3.69 4.51 -18.67
N SER A 27 3.42 5.79 -18.85
CA SER A 27 4.47 6.82 -18.87
C SER A 27 4.94 7.14 -17.46
N ASP A 28 6.13 7.75 -17.32
CA ASP A 28 6.60 8.25 -16.03
C ASP A 28 5.57 9.21 -15.38
N GLY A 29 4.86 10.01 -16.17
CA GLY A 29 3.81 10.90 -15.66
C GLY A 29 2.60 10.14 -15.10
N ASP A 30 2.22 9.03 -15.73
CA ASP A 30 1.15 8.15 -15.23
C ASP A 30 1.57 7.48 -13.92
N ILE A 31 2.82 7.02 -13.83
CA ILE A 31 3.38 6.39 -12.63
C ILE A 31 3.44 7.40 -11.46
N LEU A 32 3.88 8.64 -11.72
CA LEU A 32 3.92 9.69 -10.71
C LEU A 32 2.52 10.10 -10.23
N ASN A 33 1.52 10.14 -11.13
CA ASN A 33 0.12 10.38 -10.74
C ASN A 33 -0.50 9.21 -9.97
N TYR A 34 -0.12 7.98 -10.32
CA TYR A 34 -0.46 6.79 -9.55
C TYR A 34 0.10 6.89 -8.12
N ALA A 35 1.39 7.19 -7.98
CA ALA A 35 2.00 7.40 -6.66
C ALA A 35 1.30 8.53 -5.90
N LEU A 36 1.11 9.70 -6.52
CA LEU A 36 0.43 10.85 -5.89
C LEU A 36 -0.99 10.52 -5.41
N THR A 37 -1.70 9.61 -6.08
CA THR A 37 -3.03 9.16 -5.65
C THR A 37 -2.97 8.40 -4.32
N LEU A 38 -1.93 7.57 -4.14
CA LEU A 38 -1.69 6.82 -2.90
C LEU A 38 -1.21 7.75 -1.79
N GLU A 39 -0.29 8.66 -2.09
CA GLU A 39 0.20 9.66 -1.14
C GLU A 39 -0.92 10.58 -0.63
N HIS A 40 -1.89 10.93 -1.48
CA HIS A 40 -3.07 11.67 -1.03
C HIS A 40 -3.91 10.85 -0.04
N LEU A 41 -4.04 9.54 -0.25
CA LEU A 41 -4.76 8.64 0.65
C LEU A 41 -4.07 8.60 2.02
N GLU A 42 -2.76 8.38 2.06
CA GLU A 42 -1.97 8.27 3.31
C GLU A 42 -1.88 9.61 4.05
N ASN A 43 -1.59 10.70 3.33
CA ASN A 43 -1.61 12.05 3.91
C ASN A 43 -2.98 12.39 4.50
N THR A 44 -4.08 12.00 3.86
CA THR A 44 -5.43 12.24 4.39
C THR A 44 -5.70 11.38 5.61
N PHE A 45 -5.35 10.09 5.54
CA PHE A 45 -5.49 9.13 6.63
C PHE A 45 -4.84 9.64 7.93
N TYR A 46 -3.57 10.04 7.87
CA TYR A 46 -2.88 10.55 9.06
C TYR A 46 -3.40 11.90 9.53
N ARG A 47 -3.69 12.82 8.60
CA ARG A 47 -4.21 14.14 8.93
C ARG A 47 -5.56 14.05 9.63
N GLU A 48 -6.47 13.20 9.16
CA GLU A 48 -7.77 12.98 9.79
C GLU A 48 -7.63 12.30 11.16
N ALA A 49 -6.72 11.33 11.30
CA ALA A 49 -6.46 10.68 12.58
C ALA A 49 -5.92 11.67 13.63
N LEU A 50 -4.98 12.54 13.26
CA LEU A 50 -4.41 13.56 14.15
C LEU A 50 -5.39 14.70 14.46
N ALA A 51 -6.40 14.91 13.62
CA ALA A 51 -7.52 15.80 13.93
C ALA A 51 -8.52 15.16 14.93
N LYS A 52 -8.63 13.83 14.93
CA LYS A 52 -9.58 13.06 15.74
C LYS A 52 -9.03 12.63 17.09
N TYR A 53 -7.74 12.31 17.18
CA TYR A 53 -7.11 11.75 18.37
C TYR A 53 -5.98 12.64 18.88
N THR A 54 -5.88 12.71 20.20
CA THR A 54 -4.84 13.45 20.94
C THR A 54 -3.81 12.50 21.55
N ALA A 55 -2.72 13.04 22.08
CA ALA A 55 -1.76 12.26 22.86
C ALA A 55 -2.41 11.52 24.06
N ALA A 56 -3.44 12.12 24.67
CA ALA A 56 -4.16 11.49 25.78
C ALA A 56 -4.98 10.26 25.31
N ASP A 57 -5.53 10.30 24.09
CA ASP A 57 -6.24 9.15 23.51
C ASP A 57 -5.27 7.99 23.22
N PHE A 58 -4.05 8.30 22.75
CA PHE A 58 -2.98 7.31 22.57
C PHE A 58 -2.59 6.67 23.91
N GLN A 59 -2.37 7.49 24.95
CA GLN A 59 -2.09 7.01 26.30
C GLN A 59 -3.21 6.13 26.85
N ALA A 60 -4.47 6.53 26.67
CA ALA A 60 -5.63 5.74 27.08
C ALA A 60 -5.73 4.41 26.32
N ALA A 61 -5.26 4.35 25.08
CA ALA A 61 -5.18 3.13 24.29
C ALA A 61 -3.96 2.25 24.62
N GLY A 62 -3.05 2.71 25.47
CA GLY A 62 -1.87 1.97 25.91
C GLY A 62 -0.58 2.30 25.14
N PHE A 63 -0.55 3.38 24.37
CA PHE A 63 0.64 3.85 23.64
C PHE A 63 1.24 5.08 24.32
N ASP A 64 2.56 5.20 24.32
CA ASP A 64 3.21 6.34 24.93
C ASP A 64 3.09 7.62 24.09
N GLU A 65 3.52 8.76 24.67
CA GLU A 65 3.52 10.04 23.96
C GLU A 65 4.51 10.05 22.79
N ALA A 66 5.58 9.23 22.85
CA ALA A 66 6.51 9.11 21.74
C ALA A 66 5.79 8.54 20.51
N ALA A 67 4.84 7.63 20.68
CA ALA A 67 4.04 7.09 19.59
C ALA A 67 3.22 8.15 18.86
N TYR A 68 2.47 8.96 19.61
CA TYR A 68 1.73 10.07 19.04
C TYR A 68 2.64 11.06 18.28
N ASN A 69 3.80 11.38 18.83
CA ASN A 69 4.76 12.28 18.18
C ASN A 69 5.37 11.69 16.90
N ARG A 70 5.57 10.37 16.83
CA ARG A 70 6.04 9.70 15.61
C ARG A 70 4.96 9.66 14.53
N ILE A 71 3.69 9.45 14.88
CA ILE A 71 2.58 9.58 13.94
C ILE A 71 2.50 11.00 13.35
N LYS A 72 2.78 12.03 14.16
CA LYS A 72 2.90 13.41 13.63
C LYS A 72 4.06 13.59 12.65
N THR A 73 5.17 12.90 12.87
CA THR A 73 6.29 12.91 11.93
C THR A 73 5.88 12.25 10.61
N ILE A 74 5.30 11.05 10.65
CA ILE A 74 4.80 10.34 9.46
C ILE A 74 3.83 11.24 8.68
N SER A 75 2.83 11.80 9.35
CA SER A 75 1.89 12.75 8.72
C SER A 75 2.55 13.94 8.03
N SER A 76 3.67 14.44 8.59
CA SER A 76 4.43 15.55 8.01
C SER A 76 5.26 15.11 6.81
N ASP A 77 5.71 13.86 6.79
CA ASP A 77 6.47 13.29 5.69
C ASP A 77 5.51 12.97 4.52
N GLU A 78 4.32 12.42 4.76
CA GLU A 78 3.31 12.21 3.71
C GLU A 78 2.86 13.53 3.05
N ALA A 79 2.71 14.59 3.83
CA ALA A 79 2.44 15.91 3.27
C ALA A 79 3.57 16.42 2.37
N GLN A 80 4.82 16.07 2.69
CA GLN A 80 5.99 16.41 1.87
C GLN A 80 6.05 15.54 0.60
N HIS A 81 5.72 14.26 0.67
CA HIS A 81 5.62 13.38 -0.49
C HIS A 81 4.58 13.90 -1.50
N VAL A 82 3.37 14.24 -1.04
CA VAL A 82 2.32 14.88 -1.85
C VAL A 82 2.83 16.16 -2.52
N SER A 83 3.44 17.06 -1.75
CA SER A 83 3.97 18.33 -2.28
C SER A 83 5.06 18.09 -3.32
N PHE A 84 5.96 17.14 -3.06
CA PHE A 84 7.07 16.79 -3.93
C PHE A 84 6.57 16.23 -5.28
N LEU A 85 5.70 15.22 -5.26
CA LEU A 85 5.15 14.62 -6.47
C LEU A 85 4.30 15.61 -7.26
N THR A 86 3.48 16.42 -6.58
CA THR A 86 2.70 17.50 -7.22
C THR A 86 3.61 18.47 -7.95
N GLY A 87 4.72 18.87 -7.33
CA GLY A 87 5.73 19.74 -7.94
C GLY A 87 6.39 19.09 -9.16
N ALA A 88 6.78 17.82 -9.05
CA ALA A 88 7.40 17.06 -10.13
C ALA A 88 6.49 16.93 -11.36
N LEU A 89 5.20 16.61 -11.14
CA LEU A 89 4.19 16.50 -12.19
C LEU A 89 3.98 17.84 -12.90
N LYS A 90 3.82 18.94 -12.14
CA LYS A 90 3.69 20.29 -12.71
C LYS A 90 4.91 20.69 -13.54
N ALA A 91 6.12 20.41 -13.03
CA ALA A 91 7.36 20.68 -13.74
C ALA A 91 7.48 19.86 -15.04
N ALA A 92 6.93 18.65 -15.06
CA ALA A 92 6.85 17.79 -16.23
C ALA A 92 5.73 18.19 -17.23
N GLY A 93 4.92 19.21 -16.92
CA GLY A 93 3.77 19.60 -17.73
C GLY A 93 2.61 18.60 -17.65
N VAL A 94 2.59 17.73 -16.64
CA VAL A 94 1.53 16.75 -16.39
C VAL A 94 0.59 17.30 -15.33
N THR A 95 -0.73 17.22 -15.56
CA THR A 95 -1.73 17.62 -14.57
C THR A 95 -1.67 16.67 -13.36
N PRO A 96 -1.39 17.16 -12.15
CA PRO A 96 -1.42 16.32 -10.96
C PRO A 96 -2.86 15.95 -10.59
N THR A 97 -3.04 14.71 -10.14
CA THR A 97 -4.28 14.27 -9.49
C THR A 97 -4.52 15.08 -8.22
N ALA A 98 -5.79 15.31 -7.88
CA ALA A 98 -6.19 15.95 -6.64
C ALA A 98 -6.67 14.92 -5.62
N GLU A 99 -6.62 15.31 -4.35
CA GLU A 99 -7.11 14.52 -3.21
C GLU A 99 -8.56 14.04 -3.42
N CYS A 100 -8.81 12.77 -3.14
CA CYS A 100 -10.16 12.18 -3.14
C CYS A 100 -10.82 12.32 -1.76
N LYS A 101 -12.06 11.86 -1.63
CA LYS A 101 -12.72 11.64 -0.34
C LYS A 101 -12.54 10.19 0.07
N TYR A 102 -12.27 9.98 1.36
CA TYR A 102 -11.95 8.66 1.88
C TYR A 102 -12.87 8.23 3.02
N ASN A 103 -12.95 6.92 3.26
CA ASN A 103 -13.54 6.34 4.45
C ASN A 103 -12.64 5.20 4.96
N PHE A 104 -11.95 5.46 6.07
CA PHE A 104 -10.97 4.54 6.64
C PHE A 104 -11.54 3.58 7.69
N GLY A 105 -12.76 3.80 8.16
CA GLY A 105 -13.48 2.87 9.04
C GLY A 105 -12.95 2.67 10.46
N TYR A 106 -11.81 3.27 10.86
CA TYR A 106 -11.28 3.14 12.22
C TYR A 106 -12.11 3.90 13.26
N THR A 107 -12.32 3.27 14.41
CA THR A 107 -13.17 3.79 15.50
C THR A 107 -12.38 4.22 16.73
N ASP A 108 -11.15 3.70 16.89
CA ASP A 108 -10.26 3.97 18.02
C ASP A 108 -8.78 4.01 17.57
N VAL A 109 -7.88 4.38 18.49
CA VAL A 109 -6.44 4.47 18.20
C VAL A 109 -5.83 3.13 17.78
N LYS A 110 -6.31 2.01 18.33
CA LYS A 110 -5.79 0.67 17.99
C LYS A 110 -6.15 0.27 16.57
N SER A 111 -7.41 0.47 16.17
CA SER A 111 -7.89 0.23 14.80
C SER A 111 -7.27 1.22 13.80
N PHE A 112 -6.98 2.46 14.22
CA PHE A 112 -6.17 3.39 13.43
C PHE A 112 -4.76 2.85 13.19
N LEU A 113 -4.01 2.48 14.24
CA LEU A 113 -2.64 1.97 14.10
C LEU A 113 -2.58 0.64 13.34
N ALA A 114 -3.58 -0.22 13.48
CA ALA A 114 -3.70 -1.44 12.68
C ALA A 114 -3.90 -1.11 11.18
N THR A 115 -4.74 -0.13 10.86
CA THR A 115 -4.95 0.33 9.47
C THR A 115 -3.70 1.01 8.92
N SER A 116 -3.00 1.79 9.76
CA SER A 116 -1.72 2.42 9.44
C SER A 116 -0.68 1.37 9.04
N SER A 117 -0.51 0.29 9.81
CA SER A 117 0.40 -0.80 9.47
C SER A 117 0.10 -1.38 8.07
N ILE A 118 -1.19 -1.55 7.75
CA ILE A 118 -1.63 -2.02 6.44
C ILE A 118 -1.26 -1.03 5.33
N LEU A 119 -1.63 0.24 5.47
CA LEU A 119 -1.40 1.25 4.44
C LEU A 119 0.10 1.43 4.16
N GLU A 120 0.91 1.57 5.19
CA GLU A 120 2.37 1.73 5.06
C GLU A 120 3.03 0.56 4.33
N GLY A 121 2.64 -0.69 4.65
CA GLY A 121 3.13 -1.84 3.93
C GLY A 121 2.66 -1.86 2.46
N VAL A 122 1.46 -1.34 2.17
CA VAL A 122 0.96 -1.18 0.80
C VAL A 122 1.73 -0.08 0.06
N GLY A 123 2.06 1.03 0.70
CA GLY A 123 2.92 2.09 0.18
C GLY A 123 4.30 1.56 -0.22
N VAL A 124 4.95 0.79 0.65
CA VAL A 124 6.20 0.08 0.34
C VAL A 124 6.05 -0.81 -0.91
N SER A 125 5.01 -1.65 -0.93
CA SER A 125 4.74 -2.55 -2.06
C SER A 125 4.47 -1.81 -3.37
N ALA A 126 3.83 -0.64 -3.31
CA ALA A 126 3.49 0.18 -4.46
C ALA A 126 4.72 0.82 -5.10
N TYR A 127 5.58 1.46 -4.30
CA TYR A 127 6.82 2.04 -4.80
C TYR A 127 7.77 0.96 -5.33
N LEU A 128 7.90 -0.16 -4.61
CA LEU A 128 8.76 -1.26 -5.04
C LEU A 128 8.26 -1.90 -6.35
N GLY A 129 6.94 -2.11 -6.47
CA GLY A 129 6.33 -2.67 -7.68
C GLY A 129 6.46 -1.76 -8.91
N ALA A 130 6.31 -0.45 -8.74
CA ALA A 130 6.42 0.52 -9.82
C ALA A 130 7.88 0.81 -10.24
N ALA A 131 8.87 0.51 -9.39
CA ALA A 131 10.26 0.91 -9.60
C ALA A 131 10.84 0.46 -10.96
N ALA A 132 10.50 -0.75 -11.41
CA ALA A 132 10.99 -1.28 -12.68
C ALA A 132 10.42 -0.57 -13.91
N ASP A 133 9.30 0.14 -13.76
CA ASP A 133 8.60 0.83 -14.85
C ASP A 133 9.02 2.29 -15.02
N ILE A 134 9.65 2.88 -14.01
CA ILE A 134 10.15 4.25 -14.11
C ILE A 134 11.32 4.30 -15.10
N ALA A 135 11.14 5.02 -16.20
CA ALA A 135 12.13 5.18 -17.27
C ALA A 135 13.18 6.25 -16.90
N SER A 136 12.73 7.40 -16.39
CA SER A 136 13.61 8.47 -15.91
C SER A 136 14.40 8.04 -14.68
N LYS A 137 15.74 8.04 -14.78
CA LYS A 137 16.61 7.73 -13.64
C LYS A 137 16.46 8.74 -12.50
N THR A 138 16.16 9.97 -12.85
CA THR A 138 15.86 11.05 -11.90
C THR A 138 14.60 10.73 -11.08
N TYR A 139 13.52 10.29 -11.73
CA TYR A 139 12.31 9.89 -11.02
C TYR A 139 12.49 8.57 -10.27
N LEU A 140 13.28 7.64 -10.79
CA LEU A 140 13.60 6.39 -10.10
C LEU A 140 14.35 6.66 -8.80
N THR A 141 15.34 7.56 -8.80
CA THR A 141 16.04 7.96 -7.56
C THR A 141 15.10 8.65 -6.59
N ALA A 142 14.21 9.51 -7.07
CA ALA A 142 13.21 10.18 -6.23
C ALA A 142 12.24 9.17 -5.58
N ALA A 143 11.65 8.28 -6.38
CA ALA A 143 10.78 7.20 -5.89
C ALA A 143 11.52 6.28 -4.90
N GLY A 144 12.78 5.95 -5.19
CA GLY A 144 13.62 5.19 -4.27
C GLY A 144 13.87 5.90 -2.94
N SER A 145 13.94 7.23 -2.92
CA SER A 145 14.08 7.98 -1.67
C SER A 145 12.82 7.89 -0.80
N ILE A 146 11.63 8.01 -1.42
CA ILE A 146 10.33 7.88 -0.74
C ILE A 146 10.16 6.45 -0.21
N LEU A 147 10.39 5.43 -1.04
CA LEU A 147 10.32 4.02 -0.65
C LEU A 147 11.08 3.70 0.65
N THR A 148 12.28 4.26 0.83
CA THR A 148 13.04 4.01 2.07
C THR A 148 12.44 4.68 3.30
N VAL A 149 11.69 5.76 3.13
CA VAL A 149 10.96 6.46 4.20
C VAL A 149 9.69 5.66 4.54
N GLU A 150 8.89 5.26 3.54
CA GLU A 150 7.75 4.33 3.69
C GLU A 150 8.15 3.07 4.48
N ALA A 151 9.29 2.46 4.13
CA ALA A 151 9.77 1.27 4.83
C ALA A 151 10.08 1.53 6.32
N ARG A 152 10.54 2.74 6.67
CA ARG A 152 10.79 3.12 8.08
C ARG A 152 9.49 3.43 8.81
N HIS A 153 8.52 4.05 8.14
CA HIS A 153 7.17 4.27 8.68
C HIS A 153 6.50 2.93 8.98
N SER A 154 6.47 2.02 8.00
CA SER A 154 5.97 0.65 8.15
C SER A 154 6.65 -0.09 9.30
N ALA A 155 7.99 -0.13 9.34
CA ALA A 155 8.72 -0.78 10.43
C ALA A 155 8.35 -0.19 11.81
N TYR A 156 8.26 1.13 11.91
CA TYR A 156 7.90 1.82 13.15
C TYR A 156 6.48 1.48 13.61
N VAL A 157 5.50 1.56 12.72
CA VAL A 157 4.09 1.28 13.06
C VAL A 157 3.92 -0.18 13.46
N ARG A 158 4.56 -1.09 12.73
CA ARG A 158 4.57 -2.54 13.04
C ARG A 158 5.09 -2.80 14.44
N ASP A 159 6.26 -2.26 14.78
CA ASP A 159 6.84 -2.38 16.14
C ASP A 159 5.89 -1.80 17.20
N THR A 160 5.28 -0.65 16.92
CA THR A 160 4.33 0.02 17.83
C THR A 160 3.12 -0.85 18.17
N ILE A 161 2.65 -1.67 17.23
CA ILE A 161 1.51 -2.59 17.45
C ILE A 161 1.94 -4.01 17.83
N GLY A 162 3.22 -4.24 18.13
CA GLY A 162 3.75 -5.53 18.56
C GLY A 162 3.98 -6.54 17.44
N GLN A 163 4.02 -6.09 16.18
CA GLN A 163 4.46 -6.90 15.04
C GLN A 163 5.97 -6.77 14.85
N SER A 164 6.58 -7.72 14.14
CA SER A 164 8.01 -7.60 13.79
C SER A 164 8.21 -6.40 12.83
N PRO A 165 9.14 -5.47 13.13
CA PRO A 165 9.51 -4.38 12.23
C PRO A 165 10.29 -4.84 10.98
N PHE A 166 10.79 -6.07 10.97
CA PHE A 166 11.55 -6.66 9.86
C PHE A 166 11.16 -8.15 9.70
N PRO A 167 9.90 -8.44 9.31
CA PRO A 167 9.37 -9.80 9.32
C PRO A 167 9.96 -10.70 8.22
N SER A 168 10.58 -10.10 7.20
CA SER A 168 11.17 -10.78 6.04
C SER A 168 12.44 -10.03 5.61
N PRO A 169 13.45 -10.70 5.02
CA PRO A 169 14.58 -10.03 4.38
C PRO A 169 14.20 -9.29 3.09
N PHE A 170 13.01 -9.51 2.53
CA PHE A 170 12.53 -8.89 1.30
C PHE A 170 11.06 -8.49 1.41
N ASP A 171 10.72 -7.27 0.98
CA ASP A 171 9.35 -6.82 0.79
C ASP A 171 8.74 -7.35 -0.51
N ASN A 172 7.41 -7.39 -0.56
CA ASN A 172 6.66 -7.95 -1.67
C ASN A 172 6.21 -6.84 -2.64
N PRO A 173 6.74 -6.77 -3.88
CA PRO A 173 6.25 -5.82 -4.88
C PRO A 173 4.87 -6.23 -5.37
N LEU A 174 3.94 -5.27 -5.43
CA LEU A 174 2.60 -5.47 -5.99
C LEU A 174 2.46 -4.77 -7.34
N SER A 175 1.62 -5.32 -8.22
CA SER A 175 1.23 -4.66 -9.47
C SER A 175 0.36 -3.43 -9.18
N TYR A 176 0.23 -2.52 -10.15
CA TYR A 176 -0.63 -1.34 -10.00
C TYR A 176 -2.09 -1.72 -9.69
N ASN A 177 -2.60 -2.78 -10.30
CA ASN A 177 -3.98 -3.22 -10.09
C ASN A 177 -4.14 -3.87 -8.71
N GLU A 178 -3.15 -4.61 -8.24
CA GLU A 178 -3.16 -5.20 -6.90
C GLU A 178 -3.18 -4.11 -5.81
N VAL A 179 -2.29 -3.11 -5.93
CA VAL A 179 -2.28 -1.95 -5.01
C VAL A 179 -3.57 -1.15 -5.12
N TYR A 180 -4.01 -0.83 -6.33
CA TYR A 180 -5.23 -0.05 -6.51
C TYR A 180 -6.46 -0.80 -5.98
N THR A 181 -6.49 -2.12 -6.03
CA THR A 181 -7.56 -2.92 -5.39
C THR A 181 -7.58 -2.74 -3.87
N LEU A 182 -6.42 -2.64 -3.22
CA LEU A 182 -6.34 -2.35 -1.79
C LEU A 182 -6.74 -0.90 -1.48
N ALA A 183 -6.21 0.06 -2.23
CA ALA A 183 -6.48 1.48 -2.03
C ALA A 183 -7.94 1.87 -2.32
N ALA A 184 -8.54 1.32 -3.38
CA ALA A 184 -9.89 1.67 -3.84
C ALA A 184 -10.99 1.38 -2.79
N GLN A 185 -10.72 0.48 -1.83
CA GLN A 185 -11.65 0.19 -0.74
C GLN A 185 -11.86 1.38 0.20
N PHE A 186 -10.90 2.31 0.25
CA PHE A 186 -11.00 3.52 1.06
C PHE A 186 -11.52 4.72 0.27
N ILE A 187 -11.52 4.68 -1.05
CA ILE A 187 -11.87 5.81 -1.91
C ILE A 187 -13.39 5.84 -2.12
N THR A 188 -14.04 6.92 -1.69
CA THR A 188 -15.50 7.09 -1.83
C THR A 188 -15.87 7.95 -3.03
N GLU A 189 -15.07 8.97 -3.33
CA GLU A 189 -15.31 9.90 -4.45
C GLU A 189 -14.00 10.60 -4.82
N CYS A 190 -13.68 10.71 -6.11
CA CYS A 190 -12.55 11.52 -6.59
C CYS A 190 -13.06 12.66 -7.48
N PRO A 191 -12.38 13.82 -7.52
CA PRO A 191 -12.68 14.88 -8.47
C PRO A 191 -12.70 14.36 -9.91
N SER A 192 -13.76 14.70 -10.67
CA SER A 192 -13.88 14.31 -12.08
C SER A 192 -12.82 14.92 -12.99
N THR A 193 -12.07 15.90 -12.49
CA THR A 193 -10.92 16.53 -13.14
C THR A 193 -9.63 15.72 -13.01
N ASN A 194 -9.60 14.69 -12.15
CA ASN A 194 -8.41 13.86 -12.00
C ASN A 194 -8.11 13.12 -13.32
N PRO A 195 -6.84 13.05 -13.73
CA PRO A 195 -6.47 12.30 -14.92
C PRO A 195 -6.80 10.81 -14.72
N PRO A 196 -7.18 10.09 -15.78
CA PRO A 196 -7.42 8.66 -15.68
C PRO A 196 -6.13 7.94 -15.32
N LEU A 197 -6.19 7.05 -14.33
CA LEU A 197 -5.09 6.15 -14.00
C LEU A 197 -5.21 4.87 -14.83
N PRO A 198 -4.09 4.30 -15.33
CA PRO A 198 -4.09 3.05 -16.09
C PRO A 198 -4.20 1.83 -15.15
N VAL A 199 -5.16 1.86 -14.24
CA VAL A 199 -5.37 0.83 -13.20
C VAL A 199 -6.82 0.35 -13.19
N LYS A 200 -7.00 -0.88 -12.74
CA LYS A 200 -8.30 -1.53 -12.60
C LYS A 200 -8.31 -2.31 -11.29
N ALA A 201 -9.27 -2.00 -10.44
CA ALA A 201 -9.49 -2.79 -9.24
C ALA A 201 -10.02 -4.19 -9.62
N PHE A 202 -9.43 -5.22 -9.04
CA PHE A 202 -9.97 -6.57 -9.06
C PHE A 202 -11.16 -6.70 -8.11
N PRO A 203 -11.96 -7.76 -8.23
CA PRO A 203 -12.94 -8.11 -7.20
C PRO A 203 -12.29 -8.21 -5.82
N VAL A 204 -12.90 -7.55 -4.83
CA VAL A 204 -12.35 -7.44 -3.47
C VAL A 204 -12.28 -8.82 -2.80
N LEU A 205 -11.15 -9.08 -2.13
CA LEU A 205 -10.91 -10.28 -1.36
C LEU A 205 -10.54 -9.89 0.07
N THR A 206 -11.14 -10.54 1.07
CA THR A 206 -10.80 -10.32 2.48
C THR A 206 -10.31 -11.60 3.14
N ALA A 207 -9.25 -11.51 3.92
CA ALA A 207 -8.71 -12.64 4.65
C ALA A 207 -9.16 -12.65 6.12
N SER A 208 -9.37 -13.84 6.68
CA SER A 208 -9.56 -14.07 8.11
C SER A 208 -8.99 -15.42 8.52
N SER A 209 -8.68 -15.59 9.80
CA SER A 209 -8.16 -16.84 10.35
C SER A 209 -8.70 -17.06 11.76
N THR A 210 -8.87 -18.32 12.15
CA THR A 210 -9.09 -18.70 13.55
C THR A 210 -7.78 -18.84 14.32
N ASP A 211 -6.66 -18.99 13.61
CA ASP A 211 -5.33 -19.01 14.21
C ASP A 211 -4.89 -17.58 14.55
N SER A 212 -4.40 -17.38 15.78
CA SER A 212 -3.85 -16.12 16.25
C SER A 212 -2.63 -16.40 17.13
N PRO A 213 -1.40 -16.09 16.69
CA PRO A 213 -1.06 -15.48 15.40
C PRO A 213 -1.22 -16.45 14.21
N VAL A 214 -1.42 -15.90 13.01
CA VAL A 214 -1.34 -16.65 11.75
C VAL A 214 0.13 -16.92 11.46
N LYS A 215 0.48 -18.16 11.09
CA LYS A 215 1.86 -18.56 10.77
C LYS A 215 1.88 -19.49 9.56
N THR A 216 3.07 -19.86 9.10
CA THR A 216 3.20 -20.96 8.12
C THR A 216 2.44 -22.20 8.60
N GLY A 217 1.61 -22.77 7.73
CA GLY A 217 0.75 -23.91 8.03
C GLY A 217 -0.62 -23.55 8.61
N SER A 218 -0.87 -22.30 8.99
CA SER A 218 -2.20 -21.82 9.38
C SER A 218 -3.18 -21.87 8.21
N THR A 219 -4.46 -22.04 8.52
CA THR A 219 -5.53 -21.96 7.52
C THR A 219 -6.15 -20.57 7.52
N VAL A 220 -6.12 -19.92 6.36
CA VAL A 220 -6.75 -18.60 6.12
C VAL A 220 -7.97 -18.78 5.24
N THR A 221 -9.08 -18.15 5.64
CA THR A 221 -10.29 -18.01 4.82
C THR A 221 -10.20 -16.74 3.99
N LEU A 222 -10.37 -16.89 2.68
CA LEU A 222 -10.41 -15.83 1.67
C LEU A 222 -11.85 -15.65 1.20
N ALA A 223 -12.53 -14.63 1.68
CA ALA A 223 -13.95 -14.41 1.42
C ALA A 223 -14.19 -13.54 0.18
N THR A 224 -15.12 -13.98 -0.69
CA THR A 224 -15.56 -13.29 -1.92
C THR A 224 -16.96 -12.70 -1.70
N LYS A 225 -17.08 -11.74 -0.78
CA LYS A 225 -18.39 -11.22 -0.36
C LYS A 225 -19.14 -10.58 -1.53
N GLY A 226 -20.37 -11.03 -1.78
CA GLY A 226 -21.25 -10.46 -2.79
C GLY A 226 -21.03 -10.99 -4.22
N TYR A 227 -20.11 -11.93 -4.43
CA TYR A 227 -19.90 -12.57 -5.73
C TYR A 227 -19.38 -14.00 -5.59
N LYS A 228 -19.41 -14.74 -6.70
CA LYS A 228 -18.81 -16.08 -6.81
C LYS A 228 -17.81 -16.06 -7.95
N ILE A 229 -16.71 -16.78 -7.80
CA ILE A 229 -15.78 -17.03 -8.91
C ILE A 229 -16.37 -18.18 -9.74
N GLU A 230 -16.63 -17.92 -11.02
CA GLU A 230 -17.20 -18.90 -11.93
C GLU A 230 -16.11 -19.70 -12.66
N GLY A 231 -16.27 -21.01 -12.70
CA GLY A 231 -15.50 -21.91 -13.55
C GLY A 231 -14.07 -22.24 -13.06
N GLY A 232 -13.56 -23.36 -13.56
CA GLY A 232 -12.15 -23.75 -13.42
C GLY A 232 -11.68 -24.13 -12.02
N LYS A 233 -10.41 -24.54 -11.94
CA LYS A 233 -9.71 -24.69 -10.67
C LYS A 233 -9.16 -23.32 -10.27
N VAL A 234 -9.36 -22.93 -9.00
CA VAL A 234 -8.82 -21.70 -8.42
C VAL A 234 -7.62 -22.05 -7.55
N TYR A 235 -6.60 -21.20 -7.62
CA TYR A 235 -5.41 -21.27 -6.78
C TYR A 235 -5.30 -19.99 -5.96
N ALA A 236 -4.62 -20.09 -4.83
CA ALA A 236 -4.15 -18.93 -4.10
C ALA A 236 -2.69 -18.67 -4.49
N ALA A 237 -2.34 -17.42 -4.75
CA ALA A 237 -0.96 -17.01 -5.01
C ALA A 237 -0.55 -15.95 -4.00
N PHE A 238 0.46 -16.26 -3.18
CA PHE A 238 1.08 -15.30 -2.28
C PHE A 238 2.16 -14.56 -3.06
N ILE A 239 2.04 -13.24 -3.17
CA ILE A 239 2.95 -12.41 -3.97
C ILE A 239 4.28 -12.24 -3.24
N THR A 240 5.40 -12.54 -3.91
CA THR A 240 6.76 -12.32 -3.38
C THR A 240 7.69 -11.77 -4.46
N VAL A 241 8.78 -11.12 -4.05
CA VAL A 241 9.78 -10.56 -4.99
C VAL A 241 10.46 -11.62 -5.87
N THR A 242 10.56 -12.86 -5.39
CA THR A 242 11.15 -13.98 -6.15
C THR A 242 10.14 -14.70 -7.05
N GLY A 243 8.90 -14.21 -7.11
CA GLY A 243 7.79 -14.81 -7.83
C GLY A 243 6.70 -15.34 -6.89
N PRO A 244 5.45 -15.48 -7.35
CA PRO A 244 4.37 -15.91 -6.47
C PRO A 244 4.55 -17.34 -5.94
N VAL A 245 4.22 -17.54 -4.67
CA VAL A 245 4.14 -18.88 -4.05
C VAL A 245 2.71 -19.37 -4.14
N PHE A 246 2.48 -20.38 -4.96
CA PHE A 246 1.15 -20.93 -5.19
C PHE A 246 0.76 -21.97 -4.13
N ALA A 247 -0.51 -21.95 -3.75
CA ALA A 247 -1.15 -22.95 -2.90
C ALA A 247 -2.53 -23.32 -3.49
N ASP A 248 -3.00 -24.53 -3.19
CA ASP A 248 -4.36 -24.92 -3.55
C ASP A 248 -5.37 -24.11 -2.74
N ALA A 249 -6.33 -23.48 -3.43
CA ALA A 249 -7.48 -22.82 -2.81
C ALA A 249 -8.64 -23.80 -2.75
N THR A 250 -9.07 -24.16 -1.55
CA THR A 250 -10.18 -25.10 -1.33
C THR A 250 -11.49 -24.33 -1.22
N PRO A 251 -12.54 -24.64 -1.99
CA PRO A 251 -13.83 -23.97 -1.85
C PRO A 251 -14.38 -24.09 -0.43
N ALA A 252 -14.90 -22.98 0.09
CA ALA A 252 -15.52 -22.88 1.40
C ALA A 252 -16.78 -22.01 1.33
N ASP A 253 -17.59 -22.00 2.39
CA ASP A 253 -18.78 -21.13 2.39
C ASP A 253 -18.36 -19.66 2.31
N GLY A 254 -18.93 -18.93 1.34
CA GLY A 254 -18.59 -17.53 1.08
C GLY A 254 -17.19 -17.26 0.49
N GLY A 255 -16.45 -18.28 0.03
CA GLY A 255 -15.14 -18.07 -0.62
C GLY A 255 -14.27 -19.32 -0.69
N TYR A 256 -13.02 -19.21 -0.24
CA TYR A 256 -12.01 -20.27 -0.29
C TYR A 256 -11.22 -20.33 1.02
N THR A 257 -10.64 -21.48 1.34
CA THR A 257 -9.58 -21.60 2.35
C THR A 257 -8.26 -21.94 1.70
N VAL A 258 -7.17 -21.48 2.31
CA VAL A 258 -5.80 -21.74 1.88
C VAL A 258 -4.92 -21.98 3.10
N VAL A 259 -3.97 -22.89 2.98
CA VAL A 259 -2.91 -23.09 3.99
C VAL A 259 -1.74 -22.16 3.65
N VAL A 260 -1.30 -21.35 4.62
CA VAL A 260 -0.17 -20.43 4.44
C VAL A 260 1.10 -21.23 4.12
N PRO A 261 1.72 -21.05 2.95
CA PRO A 261 2.89 -21.82 2.55
C PRO A 261 4.15 -21.36 3.30
N LYS A 262 5.19 -22.20 3.28
CA LYS A 262 6.50 -21.86 3.85
C LYS A 262 7.12 -20.67 3.11
N GLY A 263 7.77 -19.78 3.86
CA GLY A 263 8.49 -18.62 3.31
C GLY A 263 7.61 -17.37 3.17
N ILE A 264 6.37 -17.42 3.64
CA ILE A 264 5.49 -16.27 3.77
C ILE A 264 5.59 -15.74 5.21
N SER A 265 5.87 -14.46 5.36
CA SER A 265 5.98 -13.77 6.65
C SER A 265 5.70 -12.27 6.51
N GLY A 266 5.33 -11.63 7.62
CA GLY A 266 4.96 -10.22 7.69
C GLY A 266 3.64 -9.92 7.00
N GLN A 267 3.48 -8.67 6.59
CA GLN A 267 2.36 -8.25 5.76
C GLN A 267 2.47 -8.90 4.37
N SER A 268 1.65 -9.92 4.16
CA SER A 268 1.63 -10.73 2.95
C SER A 268 0.36 -10.50 2.15
N TYR A 269 0.47 -10.65 0.84
CA TYR A 269 -0.63 -10.40 -0.09
C TYR A 269 -0.98 -11.68 -0.83
N VAL A 270 -2.25 -12.06 -0.80
CA VAL A 270 -2.74 -13.27 -1.46
C VAL A 270 -3.85 -12.93 -2.42
N VAL A 271 -3.71 -13.37 -3.66
CA VAL A 271 -4.73 -13.27 -4.72
C VAL A 271 -5.34 -14.65 -4.99
N LEU A 272 -6.58 -14.66 -5.47
CA LEU A 272 -7.14 -15.84 -6.12
C LEU A 272 -6.89 -15.73 -7.63
N THR A 273 -6.43 -16.82 -8.25
CA THR A 273 -6.00 -16.87 -9.66
C THR A 273 -6.48 -18.16 -10.33
N SER A 274 -6.76 -18.08 -11.63
CA SER A 274 -7.10 -19.23 -12.49
C SER A 274 -5.86 -19.98 -13.01
N CYS A 275 -4.67 -19.48 -12.71
CA CYS A 275 -3.38 -20.03 -13.16
C CYS A 275 -2.45 -20.31 -11.98
N ASN A 276 -1.75 -21.45 -12.00
CA ASN A 276 -0.78 -21.85 -10.97
C ASN A 276 0.69 -21.68 -11.37
N THR A 277 0.95 -20.96 -12.47
CA THR A 277 2.30 -20.66 -12.94
C THR A 277 2.56 -19.17 -13.07
N ALA A 278 1.50 -18.35 -13.06
CA ALA A 278 1.57 -16.90 -13.12
C ALA A 278 0.41 -16.27 -12.33
N ALA A 279 0.70 -15.17 -11.64
CA ALA A 279 -0.28 -14.25 -11.08
C ALA A 279 -0.10 -12.91 -11.81
N THR A 280 -0.96 -12.66 -12.78
CA THR A 280 -0.94 -11.48 -13.66
C THR A 280 -2.34 -10.89 -13.74
N ASP A 281 -2.46 -9.68 -14.28
CA ASP A 281 -3.75 -9.02 -14.46
C ASP A 281 -4.79 -9.86 -15.22
N ASP A 282 -4.35 -10.73 -16.13
CA ASP A 282 -5.21 -11.60 -16.94
C ASP A 282 -5.63 -12.90 -16.21
N THR A 283 -4.89 -13.31 -15.19
CA THR A 283 -5.12 -14.58 -14.47
C THR A 283 -5.71 -14.38 -13.08
N ILE A 284 -5.48 -13.21 -12.46
CA ILE A 284 -6.04 -12.85 -11.16
C ILE A 284 -7.55 -12.67 -11.32
N VAL A 285 -8.30 -13.40 -10.50
CA VAL A 285 -9.77 -13.37 -10.48
C VAL A 285 -10.33 -12.61 -9.27
N ALA A 286 -9.53 -12.43 -8.20
CA ALA A 286 -9.87 -11.61 -7.04
C ALA A 286 -8.63 -11.27 -6.19
N GLY A 287 -8.72 -10.17 -5.44
CA GLY A 287 -7.72 -9.74 -4.46
C GLY A 287 -6.73 -8.69 -4.97
N PRO A 288 -5.65 -8.42 -4.23
CA PRO A 288 -5.18 -9.19 -3.08
C PRO A 288 -6.02 -8.98 -1.81
N ALA A 289 -5.98 -9.98 -0.93
CA ALA A 289 -6.26 -9.82 0.49
C ALA A 289 -4.94 -9.68 1.26
N VAL A 290 -4.95 -8.90 2.34
CA VAL A 290 -3.80 -8.72 3.24
C VAL A 290 -3.86 -9.75 4.38
N VAL A 291 -2.74 -10.40 4.66
CA VAL A 291 -2.58 -11.36 5.77
C VAL A 291 -1.30 -11.01 6.52
N GLU A 292 -1.40 -10.73 7.82
CA GLU A 292 -0.22 -10.64 8.69
C GLU A 292 0.20 -12.06 9.10
N VAL A 293 1.40 -12.48 8.73
CA VAL A 293 1.95 -13.80 9.03
C VAL A 293 3.15 -13.67 9.97
N GLU A 294 3.07 -14.25 11.15
CA GLU A 294 4.19 -14.28 12.11
C GLU A 294 5.36 -15.11 11.55
N ALA A 295 6.57 -14.54 11.65
CA ALA A 295 7.81 -15.10 11.13
C ALA A 295 8.36 -16.24 11.99
#